data_AF-A0A8H4F3U3-F1
#
_entry.id   AF-A0A8H4F3U3-F1
#
_cell.length_a   1.000
_cell.length_b   1.000
_cell.length_c   1.000
_cell.angle_alpha   90.00
_cell.angle_beta   90.00
_cell.angle_gamma   90.00
#
_symmetry.space_group_name_H-M   'P 1'
#
loop_
_entity.id
_entity.type
_entity.pdbx_description
1 polymer ?
#
loop_
_entity_poly.entity_id
_entity_poly.type
_entity_poly.pdbx_seq_one_letter_code
_entity_poly.pdbx_strand_id
1 'polypeptide(L)'
;MVLICILYSCIFTITLAETQYRRTPPFGVAQDTNAASRNLGDYTHSHETVDKSTYTCYSIGECQVCSPLEKKTQPYCVEFGNKEPVRCEWDDPELADKKNQTAFYEDDAISLPSFRACPRVRSVERARFIKFEGINAAVVVISVAVFMWRQRKIAREQYQRLAQRIGVTVV
;
A
#
# COMPACT_ATOMS: atom_id res chain seq x y z
N MET A 1 12.28 -14.13 -35.65
CA MET A 1 11.16 -14.65 -34.83
C MET A 1 11.65 -15.41 -33.61
N VAL A 2 12.59 -16.36 -33.75
CA VAL A 2 13.15 -17.13 -32.63
C VAL A 2 13.76 -16.24 -31.53
N LEU A 3 14.57 -15.24 -31.89
CA LEU A 3 15.15 -14.27 -30.94
C LEU A 3 14.09 -13.42 -30.20
N ILE A 4 12.98 -13.09 -30.86
CA ILE A 4 11.88 -12.32 -30.25
C ILE A 4 11.07 -13.22 -29.31
N CYS A 5 10.85 -14.49 -29.66
CA CYS A 5 10.23 -15.47 -28.76
C CYS A 5 11.11 -15.75 -27.54
N ILE A 6 12.43 -15.86 -27.71
CA ILE A 6 13.38 -16.07 -26.61
C ILE A 6 13.42 -14.85 -25.67
N LEU A 7 13.44 -13.64 -26.22
CA LEU A 7 13.33 -12.40 -25.42
C LEU A 7 12.00 -12.31 -24.69
N TYR A 8 10.89 -12.69 -25.34
CA TYR A 8 9.58 -12.74 -24.70
C TYR A 8 9.52 -13.76 -23.56
N SER A 9 10.05 -14.97 -23.77
CA SER A 9 10.07 -16.00 -22.74
C SER A 9 11.00 -15.63 -21.59
N CYS A 10 12.13 -14.96 -21.85
CA CYS A 10 13.00 -14.42 -20.79
C CYS A 10 12.35 -13.28 -20.00
N ILE A 11 11.66 -12.34 -20.66
CA ILE A 11 10.93 -11.27 -19.96
C ILE A 11 9.79 -11.88 -19.13
N PHE A 12 9.08 -12.87 -19.67
CA PHE A 12 7.99 -13.56 -18.97
C PHE A 12 8.49 -14.32 -17.73
N THR A 13 9.63 -15.02 -17.81
CA THR A 13 10.20 -15.71 -16.65
C THR A 13 10.71 -14.75 -15.57
N ILE A 14 11.27 -13.61 -15.94
CA ILE A 14 11.69 -12.57 -14.98
C ILE A 14 10.47 -11.97 -14.26
N THR A 15 9.38 -11.69 -14.98
CA THR A 15 8.15 -11.16 -14.36
C THR A 15 7.48 -12.17 -13.42
N LEU A 16 7.50 -13.47 -13.76
CA LEU A 16 6.96 -14.53 -12.90
C LEU A 16 7.72 -14.67 -11.58
N ALA A 17 9.06 -14.54 -11.61
CA ALA A 17 9.88 -14.62 -10.40
C ALA A 17 9.59 -13.48 -9.41
N GLU A 18 9.23 -12.27 -9.88
CA GLU A 18 8.86 -11.15 -9.02
C GLU A 18 7.43 -11.26 -8.46
N THR A 19 6.51 -11.94 -9.17
CA THR A 19 5.12 -12.13 -8.70
C THR A 19 4.95 -13.07 -7.51
N GLN A 20 5.97 -13.86 -7.16
CA GLN A 20 5.93 -14.73 -5.98
C GLN A 20 6.15 -14.00 -4.65
N TYR A 21 6.60 -12.74 -4.66
CA TYR A 21 6.71 -11.94 -3.44
C TYR A 21 5.35 -11.32 -3.06
N ARG A 22 4.55 -12.11 -2.32
CA ARG A 22 3.31 -11.72 -1.62
C ARG A 22 2.30 -10.95 -2.48
N ARG A 23 1.34 -11.67 -3.06
CA ARG A 23 0.04 -11.10 -3.43
C ARG A 23 -0.50 -10.30 -2.25
N THR A 24 -0.64 -8.99 -2.40
CA THR A 24 -1.39 -8.17 -1.45
C THR A 24 -2.83 -8.67 -1.40
N PRO A 25 -3.43 -8.86 -0.21
CA PRO A 25 -4.83 -9.23 -0.11
C PRO A 25 -5.71 -8.18 -0.80
N PRO A 26 -6.89 -8.58 -1.31
CA PRO A 26 -7.76 -7.72 -2.09
C PRO A 26 -8.11 -6.41 -1.34
N PHE A 27 -8.09 -5.30 -2.08
CA PHE A 27 -8.67 -4.04 -1.66
C PHE A 27 -10.15 -4.27 -1.40
N GLY A 28 -10.57 -4.23 -0.12
CA GLY A 28 -11.99 -4.42 0.20
C GLY A 28 -12.31 -4.98 1.58
N VAL A 29 -11.33 -5.48 2.36
CA VAL A 29 -11.60 -5.68 3.79
C VAL A 29 -11.64 -4.30 4.44
N ALA A 30 -12.84 -3.74 4.52
CA ALA A 30 -13.19 -2.72 5.50
C ALA A 30 -12.91 -3.36 6.86
N GLN A 31 -11.72 -3.10 7.39
CA GLN A 31 -11.38 -3.56 8.73
C GLN A 31 -12.05 -2.57 9.66
N ASP A 32 -13.08 -3.07 10.33
CA ASP A 32 -13.95 -2.34 11.25
C ASP A 32 -13.17 -1.24 11.98
N THR A 33 -13.71 -0.03 11.96
CA THR A 33 -13.28 1.13 12.74
C THR A 33 -13.14 0.85 14.24
N ASN A 34 -13.57 -0.34 14.70
CA ASN A 34 -13.53 -0.80 16.08
C ASN A 34 -12.35 -1.75 16.40
N ALA A 35 -11.56 -2.17 15.41
CA ALA A 35 -10.41 -3.07 15.65
C ALA A 35 -9.12 -2.32 16.05
N ALA A 36 -9.04 -1.00 15.80
CA ALA A 36 -7.91 -0.16 16.22
C ALA A 36 -7.89 0.14 17.73
N SER A 37 -8.90 -0.32 18.48
CA SER A 37 -9.01 -0.10 19.93
C SER A 37 -8.47 -1.27 20.76
N ARG A 38 -8.03 -2.39 20.15
CA ARG A 38 -7.79 -3.63 20.91
C ARG A 38 -6.39 -3.82 21.49
N ASN A 39 -5.38 -3.05 21.09
CA ASN A 39 -4.00 -3.26 21.58
C ASN A 39 -3.23 -1.94 21.78
N LEU A 40 -3.85 -0.92 22.37
CA LEU A 40 -3.06 0.17 22.96
C LEU A 40 -2.61 -0.29 24.34
N GLY A 41 -1.29 -0.33 24.55
CA GLY A 41 -0.63 -0.96 25.68
C GLY A 41 -1.26 -0.70 27.04
N ASP A 42 -1.28 -1.78 27.81
CA ASP A 42 -1.73 -1.89 29.19
C ASP A 42 -0.92 -0.95 30.09
N TYR A 43 -1.46 0.24 30.37
CA TYR A 43 -0.96 1.16 31.38
C TYR A 43 -1.99 1.32 32.49
N THR A 44 -2.26 0.25 33.23
CA THR A 44 -2.83 0.36 34.57
C THR A 44 -2.19 -0.67 35.48
N HIS A 45 -1.14 -0.27 36.19
CA HIS A 45 -0.70 -1.00 37.39
C HIS A 45 -1.69 -0.70 38.52
N SER A 46 -2.92 -1.23 38.43
CA SER A 46 -3.92 -1.25 39.50
C SER A 46 -5.00 -2.27 39.15
N HIS A 47 -5.19 -3.23 40.05
CA HIS A 47 -6.13 -4.34 39.97
C HIS A 47 -7.58 -3.89 39.70
N GLU A 48 -7.99 -3.77 38.45
CA GLU A 48 -9.38 -4.00 38.05
C GLU A 48 -9.41 -4.20 36.54
N THR A 49 -10.18 -5.20 36.08
CA THR A 49 -10.43 -5.46 34.66
C THR A 49 -11.27 -4.32 34.09
N VAL A 50 -10.62 -3.20 33.79
CA VAL A 50 -11.23 -2.05 33.10
C VAL A 50 -11.41 -2.43 31.64
N ASP A 51 -12.58 -2.99 31.33
CA ASP A 51 -12.95 -3.54 30.02
C ASP A 51 -13.16 -2.45 28.93
N LYS A 52 -12.92 -1.17 29.26
CA LYS A 52 -13.14 -0.03 28.36
C LYS A 52 -12.07 1.06 28.58
N SER A 53 -11.36 1.42 27.51
CA SER A 53 -10.45 2.57 27.52
C SER A 53 -11.21 3.82 27.95
N THR A 54 -10.70 4.56 28.94
CA THR A 54 -11.31 5.80 29.47
C THR A 54 -11.25 6.97 28.48
N TYR A 55 -10.70 6.77 27.29
CA TYR A 55 -10.53 7.79 26.25
C TYR A 55 -10.86 7.22 24.87
N THR A 56 -11.40 8.08 24.01
CA THR A 56 -11.67 7.79 22.60
C THR A 56 -10.70 8.58 21.71
N CYS A 57 -10.07 7.89 20.75
CA CYS A 57 -9.13 8.50 19.80
C CYS A 57 -9.69 8.54 18.37
N TYR A 58 -9.58 9.69 17.73
CA TYR A 58 -9.89 9.89 16.32
C TYR A 58 -8.64 10.23 15.50
N SER A 59 -8.60 9.77 14.24
CA SER A 59 -7.51 10.10 13.33
C SER A 59 -7.60 11.53 12.84
N ILE A 60 -6.46 12.22 12.82
CA ILE A 60 -6.37 13.61 12.32
C ILE A 60 -5.69 13.65 10.95
N GLY A 61 -4.81 12.70 10.67
CA GLY A 61 -3.96 12.73 9.49
C GLY A 61 -3.71 11.35 8.91
N GLU A 62 -2.90 11.32 7.86
CA GLU A 62 -2.62 10.08 7.14
C GLU A 62 -1.61 9.19 7.88
N CYS A 63 -1.78 7.88 7.68
CA CYS A 63 -0.86 6.86 8.13
C CYS A 63 0.48 6.93 7.36
N GLN A 64 1.59 6.94 8.10
CA GLN A 64 2.95 7.09 7.61
C GLN A 64 3.83 5.94 8.09
N VAL A 65 4.90 5.64 7.35
CA VAL A 65 5.86 4.62 7.74
C VAL A 65 6.69 5.14 8.93
N CYS A 66 6.85 4.31 9.97
CA CYS A 66 7.74 4.66 11.08
C CYS A 66 9.20 4.77 10.61
N SER A 67 9.94 5.72 11.17
CA SER A 67 11.40 5.79 10.94
C SER A 67 12.10 4.56 11.53
N PRO A 68 13.33 4.23 11.08
CA PRO A 68 14.06 3.06 11.58
C PRO A 68 14.31 3.09 13.09
N LEU A 69 14.46 4.29 13.68
CA LEU A 69 14.62 4.47 15.12
C LEU A 69 13.29 4.20 15.84
N GLU A 70 12.19 4.79 15.36
CA GLU A 70 10.86 4.64 15.95
C GLU A 70 10.37 3.19 15.93
N LYS A 71 10.72 2.42 14.90
CA LYS A 71 10.40 0.99 14.84
C LYS A 71 10.99 0.18 16.01
N LYS A 72 12.08 0.67 16.63
CA LYS A 72 12.73 0.00 17.75
C LYS A 72 12.32 0.56 19.10
N THR A 73 12.02 1.86 19.16
CA THR A 73 11.78 2.56 20.43
C THR A 73 10.31 2.79 20.73
N GLN A 74 9.45 2.88 19.72
CA GLN A 74 8.07 3.32 19.88
C GLN A 74 7.10 2.13 19.87
N PRO A 75 6.20 2.02 20.87
CA PRO A 75 5.29 0.89 21.00
C PRO A 75 4.27 0.83 19.85
N TYR A 76 3.81 1.99 19.36
CA TYR A 76 2.85 2.07 18.25
C TYR A 76 3.41 1.61 16.90
N CYS A 77 4.73 1.39 16.78
CA CYS A 77 5.35 0.88 15.55
C CYS A 77 5.56 -0.64 15.56
N VAL A 78 5.27 -1.34 16.65
CA VAL A 78 5.62 -2.78 16.81
C VAL A 78 4.77 -3.68 15.91
N GLU A 79 3.46 -3.45 15.84
CA GLU A 79 2.55 -4.35 15.10
C GLU A 79 2.73 -4.25 13.58
N PHE A 80 2.62 -3.04 13.04
CA PHE A 80 2.57 -2.81 11.59
C PHE A 80 3.78 -2.05 11.03
N GLY A 81 4.61 -1.45 11.89
CA GLY A 81 5.70 -0.58 11.45
C GLY A 81 5.26 0.75 10.82
N ASN A 82 3.98 1.11 10.95
CA ASN A 82 3.41 2.38 10.50
C ASN A 82 2.65 3.07 11.63
N LYS A 83 2.60 4.39 11.58
CA LYS A 83 1.98 5.26 12.59
C LYS A 83 0.96 6.19 11.94
N GLU A 84 -0.11 6.50 12.65
CA GLU A 84 -1.10 7.50 12.25
C GLU A 84 -1.29 8.52 13.38
N PRO A 85 -1.31 9.84 13.08
CA PRO A 85 -1.54 10.86 14.08
C PRO A 85 -3.00 10.84 14.53
N VAL A 86 -3.20 10.81 15.85
CA VAL A 86 -4.51 10.76 16.49
C VAL A 86 -4.65 11.86 17.52
N ARG A 87 -5.91 12.24 17.75
CA ARG A 87 -6.30 13.06 18.89
C ARG A 87 -7.26 12.27 19.72
N CYS A 88 -6.98 12.24 21.01
CA CYS A 88 -7.74 11.50 21.97
C CYS A 88 -8.42 12.46 22.94
N GLU A 89 -9.63 12.13 23.33
CA GLU A 89 -10.45 12.86 24.27
C GLU A 89 -10.90 11.89 25.37
N TRP A 90 -10.97 12.36 26.61
CA TRP A 90 -11.45 11.54 27.72
C TRP A 90 -12.96 11.34 27.60
N ASP A 91 -13.42 10.10 27.80
CA ASP A 91 -14.83 9.76 27.76
C ASP A 91 -15.57 10.19 29.04
N ASP A 92 -14.83 10.30 30.14
CA ASP A 92 -15.36 10.69 31.46
C ASP A 92 -15.14 12.19 31.71
N PRO A 93 -16.21 13.00 31.90
CA PRO A 93 -16.10 14.43 32.16
C PRO A 93 -15.37 14.75 33.47
N GLU A 94 -15.43 13.89 34.50
CA GLU A 94 -14.73 14.14 35.76
C GLU A 94 -13.21 14.08 35.60
N LEU A 95 -12.73 13.19 34.71
CA LEU A 95 -11.31 13.07 34.37
C LEU A 95 -10.84 14.20 33.44
N ALA A 96 -11.71 14.66 32.54
CA ALA A 96 -11.43 15.79 31.66
C ALA A 96 -11.21 17.09 32.47
N ASP A 97 -12.02 17.31 33.51
CA ASP A 97 -11.92 18.50 34.36
C ASP A 97 -10.70 18.48 35.27
N LYS A 98 -10.31 17.30 35.79
CA LYS A 98 -9.12 17.15 36.63
C LYS A 98 -7.84 17.57 35.89
N LYS A 99 -7.73 17.29 34.58
CA LYS A 99 -6.60 17.69 33.73
C LYS A 99 -6.45 19.21 33.61
N ASN A 100 -7.57 19.95 33.56
CA ASN A 100 -7.52 21.41 33.48
C ASN A 100 -7.01 22.03 34.79
N GLN A 101 -7.13 21.32 35.91
CA GLN A 101 -6.73 21.79 37.24
C GLN A 101 -5.30 21.36 37.62
N THR A 102 -4.84 20.17 37.22
CA THR A 102 -3.50 19.65 37.57
C THR A 102 -2.37 20.07 36.62
N ALA A 103 -2.67 20.84 35.56
CA ALA A 103 -1.65 21.33 34.61
C ALA A 103 -0.56 22.24 35.23
N PHE A 104 -0.66 22.57 36.53
CA PHE A 104 0.26 23.49 37.19
C PHE A 104 1.37 22.80 38.03
N TYR A 105 1.18 21.58 38.54
CA TYR A 105 2.18 20.83 39.31
C TYR A 105 1.84 19.33 39.37
N GLU A 106 2.31 18.51 38.41
CA GLU A 106 2.53 17.06 38.63
C GLU A 106 3.26 16.43 37.43
N ASP A 107 4.41 15.80 37.69
CA ASP A 107 5.21 15.02 36.73
C ASP A 107 4.51 13.72 36.28
N ASP A 108 3.35 13.41 36.86
CA ASP A 108 2.56 12.19 36.65
C ASP A 108 1.29 12.41 35.80
N ALA A 109 1.19 13.55 35.09
CA ALA A 109 0.06 13.82 34.21
C ALA A 109 0.01 12.78 33.06
N ILE A 110 -1.03 11.94 33.05
CA ILE A 110 -1.27 10.93 32.00
C ILE A 110 -1.44 11.64 30.66
N SER A 111 -0.38 11.61 29.84
CA SER A 111 -0.42 12.16 28.48
C SER A 111 -1.13 11.17 27.55
N LEU A 112 -2.15 11.65 26.84
CA LEU A 112 -2.84 10.82 25.86
C LEU A 112 -1.94 10.60 24.64
N PRO A 113 -2.01 9.43 24.00
CA PRO A 113 -1.18 9.11 22.85
C PRO A 113 -1.50 10.04 21.68
N SER A 114 -0.44 10.56 21.04
CA SER A 114 -0.55 11.36 19.81
C SER A 114 -0.46 10.52 18.54
N PHE A 115 -0.04 9.26 18.65
CA PHE A 115 0.13 8.33 17.54
C PHE A 115 -0.43 6.95 17.89
N ARG A 116 -1.00 6.28 16.88
CA ARG A 116 -1.42 4.88 16.95
C ARG A 116 -0.84 4.04 15.81
N ALA A 117 -0.81 2.73 15.99
CA ALA A 117 -0.44 1.79 14.95
C ALA A 117 -1.49 1.79 13.82
N CYS A 118 -1.04 1.64 12.57
CA CYS A 118 -1.95 1.56 11.44
C CYS A 118 -1.49 0.51 10.40
N PRO A 119 -2.43 -0.21 9.77
CA PRO A 119 -2.09 -1.31 8.87
C PRO A 119 -1.62 -0.87 7.48
N ARG A 120 -2.06 0.30 6.98
CA ARG A 120 -1.95 0.67 5.56
C ARG A 120 -1.50 2.11 5.33
N VAL A 121 -0.45 2.27 4.53
CA VAL A 121 0.11 3.57 4.13
C VAL A 121 -0.24 3.84 2.67
N ARG A 122 -1.09 4.84 2.42
CA ARG A 122 -1.62 5.18 1.09
C ARG A 122 -0.55 5.43 0.04
N SER A 123 0.53 6.14 0.42
CA SER A 123 1.62 6.48 -0.51
C SER A 123 2.39 5.23 -0.98
N VAL A 124 2.67 4.30 -0.05
CA VAL A 124 3.36 3.05 -0.35
C VAL A 124 2.50 2.13 -1.21
N GLU A 125 1.20 2.05 -0.92
CA GLU A 125 0.26 1.23 -1.68
C GLU A 125 0.08 1.73 -3.11
N ARG A 126 -0.06 3.05 -3.32
CA ARG A 126 -0.13 3.65 -4.65
C ARG A 126 1.10 3.31 -5.48
N ALA A 127 2.29 3.44 -4.90
CA ALA A 127 3.53 3.09 -5.61
C ALA A 127 3.59 1.61 -6.00
N ARG A 128 3.16 0.71 -5.11
CA ARG A 128 3.08 -0.73 -5.40
C ARG A 128 2.05 -1.05 -6.49
N PHE A 129 0.89 -0.41 -6.43
CA PHE A 129 -0.17 -0.56 -7.43
C PHE A 129 0.30 -0.09 -8.81
N ILE A 130 0.94 1.08 -8.89
CA ILE A 130 1.47 1.61 -10.16
C ILE A 130 2.56 0.70 -10.72
N LYS A 131 3.46 0.15 -9.88
CA LYS A 131 4.48 -0.81 -10.34
C LYS A 131 3.83 -2.05 -10.95
N PHE A 132 2.84 -2.62 -10.26
CA PHE A 132 2.14 -3.82 -10.73
C PHE A 132 1.39 -3.57 -12.04
N GLU A 133 0.56 -2.53 -12.08
CA GLU A 133 -0.24 -2.21 -13.26
C GLU A 133 0.63 -1.77 -14.45
N GLY A 134 1.73 -1.06 -14.17
CA GLY A 134 2.70 -0.65 -15.18
C GLY A 134 3.35 -1.82 -15.92
N ILE A 135 3.66 -2.92 -15.23
CA ILE A 135 4.22 -4.13 -15.87
C ILE A 135 3.18 -4.77 -16.80
N ASN A 136 1.94 -4.93 -16.34
CA ASN A 136 0.86 -5.50 -17.16
C ASN A 136 0.60 -4.65 -18.40
N ALA A 137 0.52 -3.33 -18.24
CA ALA A 137 0.35 -2.39 -19.34
C ALA A 137 1.51 -2.49 -20.36
N ALA A 138 2.75 -2.63 -19.90
CA ALA A 138 3.91 -2.81 -20.77
C ALA A 138 3.81 -4.10 -21.60
N VAL A 139 3.41 -5.23 -20.98
CA VAL A 139 3.22 -6.51 -21.69
C VAL A 139 2.15 -6.37 -22.78
N VAL A 140 1.04 -5.69 -22.49
CA VAL A 140 -0.02 -5.43 -23.48
C VAL A 140 0.52 -4.62 -24.66
N VAL A 141 1.21 -3.50 -24.39
CA VAL A 141 1.78 -2.64 -25.44
C VAL A 141 2.76 -3.40 -26.33
N ILE A 142 3.66 -4.19 -25.74
CA ILE A 142 4.64 -4.96 -26.51
C ILE A 142 3.91 -6.03 -27.35
N SER A 143 2.87 -6.68 -26.81
CA SER A 143 2.15 -7.73 -27.54
C SER A 143 1.42 -7.17 -28.77
N VAL A 144 0.78 -6.01 -28.61
CA VAL A 144 0.11 -5.29 -29.70
C VAL A 144 1.13 -4.82 -30.74
N ALA A 145 2.28 -4.29 -30.31
CA ALA A 145 3.34 -3.84 -31.21
C ALA A 145 3.89 -5.00 -32.07
N VAL A 146 4.15 -6.16 -31.46
CA VAL A 146 4.60 -7.36 -32.18
C VAL A 146 3.51 -7.86 -33.14
N PHE A 147 2.24 -7.86 -32.72
CA PHE A 147 1.13 -8.24 -33.58
C PHE A 147 1.02 -7.31 -34.80
N MET A 148 1.03 -6.00 -34.60
CA MET A 148 0.99 -5.02 -35.70
C MET A 148 2.19 -5.14 -36.63
N TRP A 149 3.40 -5.35 -36.09
CA TRP A 149 4.60 -5.57 -36.90
C TRP A 149 4.48 -6.82 -37.76
N ARG A 150 3.97 -7.93 -37.19
CA ARG A 150 3.73 -9.17 -37.92
C ARG A 150 2.69 -8.99 -39.02
N GLN A 151 1.57 -8.33 -38.74
CA GLN A 151 0.51 -8.07 -39.71
C GLN A 151 1.03 -7.20 -40.87
N ARG A 152 1.80 -6.14 -40.57
CA ARG A 152 2.43 -5.29 -41.59
C ARG A 152 3.41 -6.06 -42.47
N LYS A 153 4.17 -7.00 -41.90
CA LYS A 153 5.08 -7.85 -42.68
C LYS A 153 4.30 -8.73 -43.66
N ILE A 154 3.27 -9.44 -43.20
CA ILE A 154 2.47 -10.34 -44.05
C ILE A 154 1.76 -9.55 -45.16
N ALA A 155 1.20 -8.37 -44.84
CA ALA A 155 0.54 -7.53 -45.83
C ALA A 155 1.50 -7.11 -46.96
N ARG A 156 2.73 -6.71 -46.65
CA ARG A 156 3.76 -6.35 -47.66
C ARG A 156 4.05 -7.50 -48.62
N GLU A 157 4.15 -8.73 -48.10
CA GLU A 157 4.39 -9.92 -48.93
C GLU A 157 3.21 -10.21 -49.89
N GLN A 158 1.97 -10.03 -49.42
CA GLN A 158 0.78 -10.18 -50.29
C GLN A 158 0.70 -9.08 -51.35
N TYR A 159 1.02 -7.82 -50.99
CA TYR A 159 1.09 -6.72 -51.95
C TYR A 159 2.14 -6.97 -53.03
N GLN A 160 3.30 -7.51 -52.67
CA GLN A 160 4.34 -7.88 -53.66
C GLN A 160 3.86 -8.98 -54.62
N ARG A 161 3.19 -10.01 -54.11
CA ARG A 161 2.61 -11.08 -54.96
C ARG A 161 1.54 -10.56 -55.91
N LEU A 162 0.71 -9.61 -55.46
CA LEU A 162 -0.29 -8.97 -56.30
C LEU A 162 0.37 -8.07 -57.37
N ALA A 163 1.36 -7.26 -57.00
CA ALA A 163 2.09 -6.39 -57.92
C ALA A 163 2.78 -7.19 -59.04
N GLN A 164 3.38 -8.34 -58.72
CA GLN A 164 3.95 -9.26 -59.72
C GLN A 164 2.92 -9.76 -60.73
N ARG A 165 1.66 -9.96 -60.32
CA ARG A 165 0.59 -10.40 -61.23
C ARG A 165 0.05 -9.29 -62.13
N ILE A 166 0.12 -8.04 -61.69
CA ILE A 166 -0.43 -6.88 -62.43
C ILE A 166 0.68 -6.21 -63.29
N GLY A 167 1.93 -6.66 -63.20
CA GLY A 167 3.04 -6.10 -63.98
C GLY A 167 3.48 -4.70 -63.54
N VAL A 168 3.03 -4.24 -62.37
CA VAL A 168 3.40 -2.94 -61.81
C VAL A 168 4.69 -3.11 -61.03
N THR A 169 5.81 -2.63 -61.58
CA THR A 169 7.07 -2.54 -60.85
C THR A 169 6.93 -1.45 -59.80
N VAL A 170 6.85 -1.86 -58.53
CA VAL A 170 6.94 -0.93 -57.40
C VAL A 170 8.41 -0.52 -57.30
N VAL A 171 8.73 0.70 -57.76
CA VAL A 171 10.06 1.34 -57.60
C VAL A 171 10.22 1.81 -56.16
#